data_AF-A0A9E6CQP0-F1
#
_entry.id   AF-A0A9E6CQP0-F1
#
_cell.length_a   1.000
_cell.length_b   1.000
_cell.length_c   1.000
_cell.angle_alpha   90.00
_cell.angle_beta   90.00
_cell.angle_gamma   90.00
#
_symmetry.space_group_name_H-M   'P 1'
#
loop_
_entity.id
_entity.type
_entity.pdbx_description
1 polymer ?
#
loop_
_entity_poly.entity_id
_entity_poly.type
_entity_poly.pdbx_seq_one_letter_code
_entity_poly.pdbx_strand_id
1 'polypeptide(L)'
;MRLPFQRFVAGLSLLALSSTATFAGGCTEASKNAFMIRALQTELMVAALTCQIRPEYNAFVTQFKKTIVRNGAALRGYYSRNFGEESEQRLNAYVTQLANKASQRTIDARGDYCDQAKDLYSEVLSTEPGYLLAVAEHLPMANKNLPAACKITIDVATSE
;
A
#
# COMPACT_ATOMS: atom_id res chain seq x y z
N MET A 1 31.41 -6.33 65.97
CA MET A 1 31.61 -5.06 65.22
C MET A 1 30.22 -4.62 64.73
N ARG A 2 29.75 -3.45 65.16
CA ARG A 2 28.38 -2.92 64.95
C ARG A 2 28.32 -2.02 63.69
N LEU A 3 27.18 -2.06 62.98
CA LEU A 3 26.79 -1.23 61.81
C LEU A 3 26.65 0.27 62.15
N PRO A 4 26.66 1.18 61.14
CA PRO A 4 25.39 1.79 60.70
C PRO A 4 25.32 2.05 59.17
N PHE A 5 24.19 1.82 58.49
CA PHE A 5 22.96 2.65 58.44
C PHE A 5 23.13 3.98 57.67
N GLN A 6 22.75 3.92 56.38
CA GLN A 6 21.88 4.85 55.65
C GLN A 6 22.28 6.33 55.48
N ARG A 7 22.36 6.77 54.21
CA ARG A 7 22.06 8.15 53.80
C ARG A 7 21.13 8.17 52.59
N PHE A 8 19.90 8.64 52.82
CA PHE A 8 18.96 9.12 51.82
C PHE A 8 19.52 10.37 51.12
N VAL A 9 19.39 10.47 49.80
CA VAL A 9 19.31 11.76 49.09
C VAL A 9 18.14 11.70 48.11
N ALA A 10 17.13 12.50 48.40
CA ALA A 10 16.07 12.90 47.48
C ALA A 10 16.60 13.99 46.53
N GLY A 11 16.17 14.02 45.26
CA GLY A 11 16.57 15.09 44.35
C GLY A 11 16.02 15.00 42.92
N LEU A 12 14.90 15.70 42.71
CA LEU A 12 14.52 16.50 41.54
C LEU A 12 14.45 15.87 40.11
N SER A 13 13.19 15.71 39.69
CA SER A 13 12.59 15.93 38.36
C SER A 13 13.47 16.31 37.17
N LEU A 14 13.47 15.45 36.14
CA LEU A 14 13.24 15.89 34.76
C LEU A 14 12.11 15.04 34.18
N LEU A 15 10.90 15.60 34.13
CA LEU A 15 9.90 15.17 33.16
C LEU A 15 10.46 15.52 31.79
N ALA A 16 11.09 14.54 31.13
CA ALA A 16 11.31 14.62 29.70
C ALA A 16 9.92 14.67 29.04
N LEU A 17 9.48 15.87 28.66
CA LEU A 17 8.47 16.01 27.63
C LEU A 17 9.09 15.42 26.37
N SER A 18 8.88 14.12 26.16
CA SER A 18 9.03 13.51 24.86
C SER A 18 8.04 14.24 23.96
N SER A 19 8.52 15.22 23.22
CA SER A 19 7.81 15.73 22.06
C SER A 19 7.65 14.53 21.13
N THR A 20 6.52 13.83 21.22
CA THR A 20 6.06 13.02 20.11
C THR A 20 5.85 14.00 18.98
N ALA A 21 6.86 14.16 18.14
CA ALA A 21 6.66 14.66 16.80
C ALA A 21 5.68 13.67 16.17
N THR A 22 4.39 13.97 16.26
CA THR A 22 3.41 13.35 15.39
C THR A 22 3.76 13.87 14.01
N PHE A 23 4.66 13.16 13.33
CA PHE A 23 4.75 13.25 11.90
C PHE A 23 3.37 12.82 11.40
N ALA A 24 2.52 13.79 11.12
CA ALA A 24 1.38 13.60 10.24
C ALA A 24 1.93 13.35 8.82
N GLY A 25 2.66 12.25 8.64
CA GLY A 25 2.92 11.61 7.35
C GLY A 25 1.66 10.92 6.85
N GLY A 26 0.52 11.62 6.94
CA GLY A 26 -0.78 11.10 6.58
C GLY A 26 -0.83 10.66 5.12
N CYS A 27 -1.76 9.76 4.83
CA CYS A 27 -2.02 9.39 3.45
C CYS A 27 -2.60 10.59 2.69
N THR A 28 -1.84 11.10 1.73
CA THR A 28 -2.32 12.07 0.75
C THR A 28 -3.07 11.37 -0.36
N GLU A 29 -3.89 12.09 -1.10
CA GLU A 29 -4.56 11.58 -2.30
C GLU A 29 -3.55 10.98 -3.29
N ALA A 30 -2.41 11.63 -3.48
CA ALA A 30 -1.33 11.11 -4.32
C ALA A 30 -0.78 9.75 -3.82
N SER A 31 -0.63 9.57 -2.51
CA SER A 31 -0.21 8.28 -1.96
C SER A 31 -1.28 7.21 -2.03
N LYS A 32 -2.56 7.57 -1.82
CA LYS A 32 -3.70 6.67 -1.97
C LYS A 32 -3.78 6.13 -3.42
N ASN A 33 -3.69 7.02 -4.39
CA ASN A 33 -3.66 6.67 -5.81
C ASN A 33 -2.46 5.79 -6.15
N ALA A 34 -1.31 6.05 -5.53
CA ALA A 34 -0.13 5.24 -5.69
C ALA A 34 -0.31 3.79 -5.20
N PHE A 35 -0.99 3.60 -4.06
CA PHE A 35 -1.34 2.27 -3.55
C PHE A 35 -2.30 1.54 -4.49
N MET A 36 -3.34 2.22 -4.98
CA MET A 36 -4.33 1.62 -5.89
C MET A 36 -3.70 1.18 -7.22
N ILE A 37 -2.89 2.05 -7.83
CA ILE A 37 -2.18 1.72 -9.07
C ILE A 37 -1.18 0.58 -8.85
N ARG A 38 -0.50 0.53 -7.69
CA ARG A 38 0.43 -0.57 -7.38
C ARG A 38 -0.31 -1.90 -7.17
N ALA A 39 -1.48 -1.87 -6.55
CA ALA A 39 -2.34 -3.04 -6.39
C ALA A 39 -2.78 -3.58 -7.76
N LEU A 40 -3.30 -2.71 -8.65
CA LEU A 40 -3.68 -3.08 -10.01
C LEU A 40 -2.50 -3.68 -10.80
N GLN A 41 -1.34 -3.00 -10.80
CA GLN A 41 -0.16 -3.49 -11.51
C GLN A 41 0.27 -4.88 -11.03
N THR A 42 0.20 -5.13 -9.73
CA THR A 42 0.57 -6.43 -9.15
C THR A 42 -0.44 -7.52 -9.52
N GLU A 43 -1.74 -7.18 -9.51
CA GLU A 43 -2.81 -8.09 -9.94
C GLU A 43 -2.58 -8.56 -11.38
N LEU A 44 -2.39 -7.59 -12.30
CA LEU A 44 -2.17 -7.88 -13.71
C LEU A 44 -0.89 -8.71 -13.92
N MET A 45 0.20 -8.39 -13.20
CA MET A 45 1.43 -9.17 -13.29
C MET A 45 1.20 -10.64 -12.92
N VAL A 46 0.55 -10.90 -11.78
CA VAL A 46 0.27 -12.27 -11.32
C VAL A 46 -0.65 -12.97 -12.32
N ALA A 47 -1.69 -12.29 -12.81
CA ALA A 47 -2.58 -12.84 -13.84
C ALA A 47 -1.84 -13.23 -15.12
N ALA A 48 -0.91 -12.40 -15.59
CA ALA A 48 -0.11 -12.69 -16.78
C ALA A 48 0.82 -13.90 -16.60
N LEU A 49 1.36 -14.09 -15.40
CA LEU A 49 2.17 -15.27 -15.09
C LEU A 49 1.31 -16.53 -14.98
N THR A 50 0.18 -16.46 -14.27
CA THR A 50 -0.73 -17.59 -14.07
C THR A 50 -1.36 -18.05 -15.39
N CYS A 51 -1.80 -17.11 -16.23
CA CYS A 51 -2.53 -17.41 -17.46
C CYS A 51 -1.66 -17.41 -18.72
N GLN A 52 -0.33 -17.22 -18.57
CA GLN A 52 0.63 -17.17 -19.68
C GLN A 52 0.37 -16.06 -20.71
N ILE A 53 -0.32 -15.00 -20.31
CA ILE A 53 -0.67 -13.81 -21.12
C ILE A 53 0.30 -12.65 -20.86
N ARG A 54 1.61 -12.93 -20.96
CA ARG A 54 2.68 -11.93 -20.78
C ARG A 54 2.62 -10.76 -21.78
N PRO A 55 2.24 -10.94 -23.06
CA PRO A 55 2.09 -9.83 -23.99
C PRO A 55 1.13 -8.74 -23.51
N GLU A 56 0.03 -9.11 -22.85
CA GLU A 56 -1.01 -8.23 -22.34
C GLU A 56 -0.47 -7.36 -21.20
N TYR A 57 0.35 -7.94 -20.31
CA TYR A 57 1.07 -7.17 -19.29
C TYR A 57 2.02 -6.15 -19.91
N ASN A 58 2.75 -6.54 -20.96
CA ASN A 58 3.69 -5.64 -21.64
C ASN A 58 2.95 -4.49 -22.34
N ALA A 59 1.79 -4.77 -22.96
CA ALA A 59 0.92 -3.75 -23.54
C ALA A 59 0.44 -2.77 -22.47
N PHE A 60 -0.02 -3.29 -21.32
CA PHE A 60 -0.42 -2.48 -20.17
C PHE A 60 0.71 -1.57 -19.68
N VAL A 61 1.90 -2.12 -19.42
CA VAL A 61 3.05 -1.32 -18.97
C VAL A 61 3.43 -0.25 -19.99
N THR A 62 3.34 -0.57 -21.29
CA THR A 62 3.68 0.36 -22.37
C THR A 62 2.69 1.53 -22.44
N GLN A 63 1.38 1.23 -22.47
CA GLN A 63 0.31 2.23 -22.56
C GLN A 63 0.27 3.14 -21.34
N PHE A 64 0.48 2.58 -20.14
CA PHE A 64 0.30 3.31 -18.88
C PHE A 64 1.61 3.70 -18.18
N LYS A 65 2.76 3.59 -18.88
CA LYS A 65 4.11 3.83 -18.32
C LYS A 65 4.20 5.11 -17.50
N LYS A 66 3.70 6.24 -18.04
CA LYS A 66 3.75 7.55 -17.37
C LYS A 66 3.02 7.52 -16.02
N THR A 67 1.82 6.95 -15.99
CA THR A 67 1.00 6.81 -14.78
C THR A 67 1.64 5.86 -13.77
N ILE A 68 2.18 4.72 -14.22
CA ILE A 68 2.86 3.74 -13.37
C ILE A 68 4.11 4.36 -12.72
N VAL A 69 4.96 5.04 -13.51
CA VAL A 69 6.20 5.67 -13.00
C VAL A 69 5.89 6.77 -11.98
N ARG A 70 4.95 7.67 -12.29
CA ARG A 70 4.53 8.75 -11.40
C ARG A 70 4.04 8.21 -10.06
N ASN A 71 3.15 7.22 -10.09
CA ASN A 71 2.60 6.60 -8.89
C ASN A 71 3.65 5.78 -8.13
N GLY A 72 4.59 5.12 -8.83
CA GLY A 72 5.72 4.45 -8.19
C GLY A 72 6.63 5.41 -7.43
N ALA A 73 6.84 6.63 -7.92
CA ALA A 73 7.59 7.67 -7.21
C ALA A 73 6.81 8.17 -5.97
N ALA A 74 5.51 8.41 -6.10
CA ALA A 74 4.65 8.80 -4.99
C ALA A 74 4.61 7.73 -3.87
N LEU A 75 4.56 6.45 -4.24
CA LEU A 75 4.61 5.32 -3.31
C LEU A 75 5.94 5.31 -2.54
N ARG A 76 7.07 5.40 -3.24
CA ARG A 76 8.39 5.47 -2.58
C ARG A 76 8.49 6.69 -1.65
N GLY A 77 7.97 7.84 -2.09
CA GLY A 77 7.92 9.05 -1.27
C GLY A 77 7.09 8.85 0.01
N TYR A 78 5.95 8.15 -0.06
CA TYR A 78 5.17 7.78 1.12
C TYR A 78 5.99 6.95 2.10
N TYR A 79 6.65 5.88 1.62
CA TYR A 79 7.42 5.00 2.49
C TYR A 79 8.65 5.70 3.08
N SER A 80 9.36 6.51 2.28
CA SER A 80 10.50 7.30 2.73
C SER A 80 10.13 8.26 3.86
N ARG A 81 9.03 9.02 3.71
CA ARG A 81 8.58 9.97 4.74
C ARG A 81 8.09 9.32 6.03
N ASN A 82 7.50 8.13 5.94
CA ASN A 82 6.87 7.47 7.09
C ASN A 82 7.77 6.48 7.83
N PHE A 83 8.77 5.91 7.15
CA PHE A 83 9.57 4.81 7.70
C PHE A 83 11.08 5.05 7.62
N GLY A 84 11.55 6.16 7.01
CA GLY A 84 12.96 6.51 6.97
C GLY A 84 13.85 5.39 6.43
N GLU A 85 14.79 4.93 7.25
CA GLU A 85 15.74 3.85 6.92
C GLU A 85 15.05 2.51 6.62
N GLU A 86 13.88 2.22 7.22
CA GLU A 86 13.13 0.99 6.95
C GLU A 86 12.29 1.04 5.66
N SER A 87 12.29 2.18 4.95
CA SER A 87 11.35 2.45 3.86
C SER A 87 11.36 1.39 2.75
N GLU A 88 12.54 0.94 2.30
CA GLU A 88 12.66 -0.09 1.26
C GLU A 88 12.16 -1.44 1.74
N GLN A 89 12.50 -1.84 2.97
CA GLN A 89 12.05 -3.10 3.56
C GLN A 89 10.51 -3.13 3.65
N ARG A 90 9.90 -2.04 4.14
CA ARG A 90 8.45 -1.91 4.30
C ARG A 90 7.73 -1.87 2.95
N LEU A 91 8.30 -1.20 1.95
CA LEU A 91 7.79 -1.19 0.58
C LEU A 91 7.84 -2.59 -0.03
N ASN A 92 8.97 -3.29 0.07
CA ASN A 92 9.12 -4.64 -0.45
C ASN A 92 8.15 -5.61 0.23
N ALA A 93 8.01 -5.54 1.56
CA ALA A 93 7.05 -6.35 2.30
C ALA A 93 5.60 -6.10 1.84
N TYR A 94 5.24 -4.83 1.57
CA TYR A 94 3.93 -4.48 1.02
C TYR A 94 3.69 -5.06 -0.37
N VAL A 95 4.66 -4.92 -1.29
CA VAL A 95 4.56 -5.48 -2.64
C VAL A 95 4.45 -7.01 -2.62
N THR A 96 5.22 -7.67 -1.76
CA THR A 96 5.10 -9.13 -1.55
C THR A 96 3.72 -9.51 -1.05
N GLN A 97 3.14 -8.76 -0.09
CA GLN A 97 1.77 -9.00 0.37
C GLN A 97 0.73 -8.82 -0.75
N LEU A 98 0.90 -7.84 -1.64
CA LEU A 98 0.03 -7.69 -2.81
C LEU A 98 0.10 -8.92 -3.72
N ALA A 99 1.31 -9.39 -4.04
CA ALA A 99 1.51 -10.53 -4.90
C ALA A 99 0.89 -11.80 -4.29
N ASN A 100 1.11 -12.04 -3.00
CA ASN A 100 0.51 -13.19 -2.30
C ASN A 100 -1.02 -13.14 -2.29
N LYS A 101 -1.61 -11.96 -2.08
CA LYS A 101 -3.07 -11.79 -2.14
C LYS A 101 -3.62 -12.02 -3.55
N ALA A 102 -2.90 -11.60 -4.59
CA ALA A 102 -3.26 -11.87 -5.98
C ALA A 102 -3.17 -13.37 -6.27
N SER A 103 -2.11 -14.04 -5.84
CA SER A 103 -1.97 -15.50 -5.95
C SER A 103 -3.08 -16.26 -5.22
N GLN A 104 -3.50 -15.79 -4.04
CA GLN A 104 -4.62 -16.43 -3.32
C GLN A 104 -5.92 -16.36 -4.14
N ARG A 105 -6.18 -15.27 -4.85
CA ARG A 105 -7.35 -15.16 -5.72
C ARG A 105 -7.33 -16.16 -6.86
N THR A 106 -6.15 -16.49 -7.39
CA THR A 106 -6.04 -17.50 -8.45
C THR A 106 -6.41 -18.89 -7.93
N ILE A 107 -6.10 -19.17 -6.66
CA ILE A 107 -6.48 -20.41 -5.97
C ILE A 107 -7.98 -20.45 -5.69
N ASP A 108 -8.56 -19.32 -5.24
CA ASP A 108 -9.96 -19.23 -4.85
C ASP A 108 -10.93 -19.26 -6.06
N ALA A 109 -10.52 -18.69 -7.19
CA ALA A 109 -11.37 -18.45 -8.37
C ALA A 109 -11.62 -19.69 -9.27
N ARG A 110 -11.21 -20.89 -8.84
CA ARG A 110 -11.51 -22.22 -9.44
C ARG A 110 -11.87 -22.19 -10.95
N GLY A 111 -10.93 -22.52 -11.83
CA GLY A 111 -11.19 -22.69 -13.28
C GLY A 111 -11.40 -21.39 -14.07
N ASP A 112 -12.20 -20.46 -13.56
CA ASP A 112 -12.65 -19.25 -14.29
C ASP A 112 -11.66 -18.08 -14.24
N TYR A 113 -10.59 -18.20 -13.45
CA TYR A 113 -9.64 -17.11 -13.19
C TYR A 113 -9.06 -16.48 -14.46
N CYS A 114 -8.68 -17.30 -15.46
CA CYS A 114 -8.00 -16.79 -16.64
C CYS A 114 -8.93 -16.08 -17.62
N ASP A 115 -10.22 -16.41 -17.63
CA ASP A 115 -11.18 -15.68 -18.44
C ASP A 115 -11.52 -14.33 -17.78
N GLN A 116 -11.72 -14.32 -16.46
CA GLN A 116 -11.85 -13.07 -15.70
C GLN A 116 -10.62 -12.16 -15.83
N ALA A 117 -9.42 -12.74 -15.85
CA ALA A 117 -8.18 -11.99 -16.06
C ALA A 117 -8.13 -11.35 -17.45
N LYS A 118 -8.54 -12.07 -18.51
CA LYS A 118 -8.60 -11.52 -19.87
C LYS A 118 -9.63 -10.39 -19.97
N ASP A 119 -10.77 -10.54 -19.33
CA ASP A 119 -11.80 -9.49 -19.27
C ASP A 119 -11.24 -8.22 -18.60
N LEU A 120 -10.55 -8.37 -17.47
CA LEU A 120 -9.89 -7.26 -16.80
C LEU A 120 -8.80 -6.62 -17.68
N TYR A 121 -8.00 -7.42 -18.40
CA TYR A 121 -7.03 -6.88 -19.35
C TYR A 121 -7.70 -6.09 -20.48
N SER A 122 -8.81 -6.59 -21.01
CA SER A 122 -9.61 -5.91 -22.04
C SER A 122 -10.15 -4.57 -21.55
N GLU A 123 -10.73 -4.54 -20.34
CA GLU A 123 -11.20 -3.32 -19.69
C GLU A 123 -10.06 -2.30 -19.50
N VAL A 124 -8.93 -2.74 -18.94
CA VAL A 124 -7.79 -1.86 -18.69
C VAL A 124 -7.19 -1.35 -20.00
N LEU A 125 -6.99 -2.20 -21.01
CA LEU A 125 -6.35 -1.78 -22.27
C LEU A 125 -7.25 -0.91 -23.15
N SER A 126 -8.58 -1.02 -23.01
CA SER A 126 -9.53 -0.11 -23.66
C SER A 126 -9.61 1.28 -22.98
N THR A 127 -8.99 1.44 -21.81
CA THR A 127 -9.02 2.70 -21.04
C THR A 127 -7.95 3.68 -21.52
N GLU A 128 -8.34 4.96 -21.65
CA GLU A 128 -7.38 6.03 -21.91
C GLU A 128 -6.37 6.21 -20.76
N PRO A 129 -5.09 6.52 -21.04
CA PRO A 129 -4.04 6.63 -20.00
C PRO A 129 -4.36 7.53 -18.80
N GLY A 130 -5.20 8.56 -18.99
CA GLY A 130 -5.65 9.48 -17.94
C GLY A 130 -6.64 8.87 -16.94
N TYR A 131 -7.34 7.79 -17.31
CA TYR A 131 -8.44 7.20 -16.55
C TYR A 131 -8.08 5.89 -15.83
N LEU A 132 -6.81 5.46 -15.90
CA LEU A 132 -6.37 4.21 -15.24
C LEU A 132 -6.69 4.18 -13.74
N LEU A 133 -6.62 5.33 -13.07
CA LEU A 133 -6.95 5.42 -11.64
C LEU A 133 -8.42 5.07 -11.40
N ALA A 134 -9.34 5.55 -12.25
CA ALA A 134 -10.76 5.24 -12.12
C ALA A 134 -10.99 3.73 -12.25
N VAL A 135 -10.31 3.06 -13.19
CA VAL A 135 -10.37 1.59 -13.27
C VAL A 135 -9.84 0.96 -11.99
N ALA A 136 -8.67 1.40 -11.51
CA ALA A 136 -8.09 0.87 -10.28
C ALA A 136 -9.02 1.02 -9.07
N GLU A 137 -9.70 2.15 -8.91
CA GLU A 137 -10.61 2.43 -7.79
C GLU A 137 -11.79 1.47 -7.68
N HIS A 138 -12.33 1.04 -8.83
CA HIS A 138 -13.49 0.14 -8.88
C HIS A 138 -13.12 -1.33 -8.65
N LEU A 139 -11.82 -1.67 -8.62
CA LEU A 139 -11.41 -3.04 -8.38
C LEU A 139 -11.59 -3.44 -6.92
N PRO A 140 -12.08 -4.66 -6.64
CA PRO A 140 -12.31 -5.12 -5.27
C PRO A 140 -11.04 -5.15 -4.41
N MET A 141 -9.87 -5.10 -5.04
CA MET A 141 -8.56 -5.22 -4.40
C MET A 141 -7.94 -3.86 -4.05
N ALA A 142 -8.40 -2.76 -4.66
CA ALA A 142 -7.76 -1.45 -4.48
C ALA A 142 -7.96 -0.92 -3.07
N ASN A 143 -9.21 -0.84 -2.59
CA ASN A 143 -9.50 -0.34 -1.24
C ASN A 143 -9.01 -1.30 -0.13
N LYS A 144 -9.12 -2.61 -0.35
CA LYS A 144 -8.70 -3.63 0.64
C LYS A 144 -7.20 -3.59 0.95
N ASN A 145 -6.39 -3.15 -0.01
CA ASN A 145 -4.93 -3.12 0.08
C ASN A 145 -4.35 -1.76 0.45
N LEU A 146 -5.19 -0.78 0.80
CA LEU A 146 -4.74 0.47 1.37
C LEU A 146 -4.18 0.25 2.78
N PRO A 147 -3.08 0.93 3.17
CA PRO A 147 -2.71 1.06 4.57
C PRO A 147 -3.86 1.66 5.39
N ALA A 148 -3.92 1.37 6.69
CA ALA A 148 -4.95 1.93 7.57
C ALA A 148 -5.01 3.46 7.50
N ALA A 149 -3.85 4.13 7.45
CA ALA A 149 -3.74 5.57 7.29
C ALA A 149 -4.32 6.12 5.97
N CYS A 150 -4.57 5.26 4.97
CA CYS A 150 -5.14 5.59 3.66
C CYS A 150 -6.61 5.20 3.51
N LYS A 151 -7.19 4.51 4.50
CA LYS A 151 -8.61 4.17 4.48
C LYS A 151 -9.40 5.35 5.02
N ILE A 152 -10.52 5.67 4.39
CA ILE A 152 -11.47 6.65 4.93
C ILE A 152 -12.18 5.95 6.09
N THR A 153 -11.77 6.23 7.34
CA THR A 153 -12.65 5.98 8.48
C THR A 153 -13.74 7.04 8.44
N ILE A 154 -14.98 6.61 8.17
CA ILE A 154 -16.12 7.40 8.59
C ILE A 154 -16.17 7.20 10.10
N ASP A 155 -15.55 8.12 10.85
CA ASP A 155 -15.88 8.30 12.25
C ASP A 155 -17.34 8.76 12.26
N VAL A 156 -18.27 7.81 12.38
CA VAL A 156 -19.62 8.12 12.82
C VAL A 156 -19.45 8.62 14.24
N ALA A 157 -19.32 9.93 14.38
CA ALA A 157 -19.45 10.62 15.65
C ALA A 157 -20.86 10.30 16.19
N THR A 158 -20.98 9.24 16.97
CA THR A 158 -22.10 9.04 17.88
C THR A 158 -21.95 10.06 18.99
N SER A 159 -22.59 11.21 18.80
CA SER A 159 -22.93 12.12 19.89
C SER A 159 -24.09 11.50 20.66
N GLU A 160 -23.81 10.91 21.82
CA GLU A 160 -24.75 10.77 22.94
C GLU A 160 -24.04 11.10 24.25
#